data_AF-A0A7V5R900-F1
#
_entry.id   AF-A0A7V5R900-F1
#
_cell.length_a   1.000
_cell.length_b   1.000
_cell.length_c   1.000
_cell.angle_alpha   90.00
_cell.angle_beta   90.00
_cell.angle_gamma   90.00
#
_symmetry.space_group_name_H-M   'P 1'
#
loop_
_entity.id
_entity.type
_entity.pdbx_description
1 polymer ?
#
loop_
_entity_poly.entity_id
_entity_poly.type
_entity_poly.pdbx_seq_one_letter_code
_entity_poly.pdbx_strand_id
1 'polypeptide(L)'
;MKREGGDRGRVVVDLSTLFDGTARLGGLDGYIARVEELVTPGCEAVLTGRAPVWLYLKVAHALHGRVRRLVYDSPVTGEVEIFDHDPF
;
A
#
# COMPACT_ATOMS: atom_id res chain seq x y z
N MET A 1 10.30 -3.58 -29.61
CA MET A 1 9.64 -2.42 -28.98
C MET A 1 9.91 -2.49 -27.48
N LYS A 2 10.99 -1.87 -27.00
CA LYS A 2 11.28 -1.78 -25.56
C LYS A 2 10.35 -0.69 -25.03
N ARG A 3 9.41 -1.04 -24.14
CA ARG A 3 8.65 -0.01 -23.41
C ARG A 3 9.62 0.66 -22.47
N GLU A 4 9.87 1.95 -22.68
CA GLU A 4 10.54 2.80 -21.72
C GLU A 4 9.74 2.74 -20.42
N GLY A 5 10.31 2.10 -19.40
CA GLY A 5 9.74 2.07 -18.06
C GLY A 5 9.89 3.45 -17.46
N GLY A 6 8.87 4.30 -17.64
CA GLY A 6 8.77 5.54 -16.88
C GLY A 6 8.83 5.20 -15.38
N ASP A 7 9.54 6.01 -14.62
CA ASP A 7 9.59 5.91 -13.16
C ASP A 7 8.14 5.96 -12.64
N ARG A 8 7.62 4.80 -12.22
CA ARG A 8 6.26 4.70 -11.69
C ARG A 8 6.18 5.27 -10.27
N GLY A 9 7.30 5.80 -9.76
CA GLY A 9 7.40 6.54 -8.52
C GLY A 9 7.24 5.67 -7.29
N ARG A 10 7.42 6.32 -6.14
CA ARG A 10 7.19 5.79 -4.80
C ARG A 10 6.00 6.51 -4.19
N VAL A 11 5.02 5.77 -3.68
CA VAL A 11 3.81 6.31 -3.08
C VAL A 11 3.73 5.87 -1.61
N VAL A 12 3.62 6.83 -0.70
CA VAL A 12 3.41 6.56 0.72
C VAL A 12 1.92 6.67 1.03
N VAL A 13 1.37 5.65 1.68
CA VAL A 13 -0.03 5.56 2.10
C VAL A 13 -0.08 5.45 3.62
N ASP A 14 -0.52 6.53 4.28
CA ASP A 14 -0.81 6.52 5.71
C ASP A 14 -2.21 5.97 5.96
N LEU A 15 -2.30 4.72 6.44
CA LEU A 15 -3.56 4.02 6.68
C LEU A 15 -4.39 4.66 7.80
N SER A 16 -3.78 5.47 8.68
CA SER A 16 -4.52 6.15 9.75
C SER A 16 -5.47 7.23 9.23
N THR A 17 -5.26 7.68 7.98
CA THR A 17 -6.10 8.68 7.31
C THR A 17 -7.37 8.10 6.69
N LEU A 18 -7.54 6.77 6.68
CA LEU A 18 -8.64 6.09 6.02
C LEU A 18 -9.93 6.02 6.86
N PHE A 19 -9.85 6.34 8.15
CA PHE A 19 -10.97 6.21 9.08
C PHE A 19 -10.86 7.21 10.23
N ASP A 20 -12.01 7.62 10.77
CA ASP A 20 -12.06 8.47 11.95
C ASP A 20 -12.01 7.62 13.24
N GLY A 21 -10.88 7.71 13.95
CA GLY A 21 -10.69 7.07 15.25
C GLY A 21 -10.49 5.55 15.17
N THR A 22 -11.57 4.78 15.01
CA THR A 22 -11.52 3.31 14.99
C THR A 22 -12.00 2.76 13.66
N ALA A 23 -11.11 2.11 12.91
CA ALA A 23 -11.45 1.41 11.67
C ALA A 23 -12.50 0.32 11.94
N ARG A 24 -13.49 0.19 11.04
CA ARG A 24 -14.57 -0.80 11.16
C ARG A 24 -14.57 -1.74 9.97
N LEU A 25 -14.80 -3.02 10.19
CA LEU A 25 -14.90 -4.01 9.11
C LEU A 25 -15.99 -3.66 8.08
N GLY A 26 -17.10 -3.06 8.50
CA GLY A 26 -18.15 -2.60 7.58
C GLY A 26 -17.72 -1.46 6.63
N GLY A 27 -16.59 -0.81 6.88
CA GLY A 27 -16.01 0.22 5.99
C GLY A 27 -14.91 -0.32 5.07
N LEU A 28 -14.63 -1.63 5.11
CA LEU A 28 -13.46 -2.23 4.45
C LEU A 28 -13.37 -1.90 2.96
N ASP A 29 -14.47 -2.04 2.23
CA ASP A 29 -14.49 -1.81 0.78
C ASP A 29 -14.14 -0.34 0.45
N GLY A 30 -14.62 0.60 1.27
CA GLY A 30 -14.29 2.03 1.13
C GLY A 30 -12.81 2.31 1.41
N TYR A 31 -12.21 1.67 2.42
CA TYR A 31 -10.79 1.81 2.69
C TYR A 31 -9.94 1.28 1.53
N ILE A 32 -10.30 0.13 0.97
CA ILE A 32 -9.59 -0.47 -0.17
C ILE A 32 -9.69 0.43 -1.41
N ALA A 33 -10.91 0.87 -1.76
CA ALA A 33 -11.13 1.75 -2.90
C ALA A 33 -10.29 3.04 -2.78
N ARG A 34 -10.25 3.63 -1.59
CA ARG A 34 -9.46 4.84 -1.34
C ARG A 34 -7.96 4.59 -1.54
N VAL A 35 -7.43 3.46 -1.09
CA VAL A 35 -6.02 3.12 -1.31
C VAL A 35 -5.72 2.89 -2.79
N GLU A 36 -6.60 2.22 -3.53
CA GLU A 36 -6.43 1.98 -4.96
C GLU A 36 -6.42 3.29 -5.79
N GLU A 37 -7.18 4.30 -5.36
CA GLU A 37 -7.15 5.65 -5.95
C GLU A 37 -5.82 6.39 -5.68
N LEU A 38 -5.25 6.21 -4.49
CA LEU A 38 -3.99 6.84 -4.09
C LEU A 38 -2.77 6.21 -4.79
N VAL A 39 -2.86 4.92 -5.11
CA VAL A 39 -1.74 4.11 -5.59
C VAL A 39 -1.77 3.95 -7.11
N THR A 40 -0.74 4.51 -7.76
CA THR A 40 -0.50 4.35 -9.20
C THR A 40 -0.14 2.89 -9.53
N PRO A 41 -0.78 2.25 -10.52
CA PRO A 41 -0.43 0.89 -10.93
C PRO A 41 1.06 0.73 -11.30
N GLY A 42 1.72 -0.24 -10.65
CA GLY A 42 3.12 -0.60 -10.81
C GLY A 42 4.12 0.26 -10.06
N CYS A 43 3.68 1.20 -9.21
CA CYS A 43 4.58 1.95 -8.35
C CYS A 43 5.20 1.06 -7.25
N GLU A 44 6.18 1.59 -6.52
CA GLU A 44 6.48 1.09 -5.18
C GLU A 44 5.50 1.74 -4.20
N ALA A 45 4.80 0.95 -3.40
CA ALA A 45 3.91 1.45 -2.37
C ALA A 45 4.48 1.20 -0.97
N VAL A 46 4.33 2.19 -0.09
CA VAL A 46 4.78 2.13 1.30
C VAL A 46 3.58 2.34 2.20
N LEU A 47 3.23 1.34 3.00
CA LEU A 47 2.16 1.42 3.99
C LEU A 47 2.73 1.88 5.32
N THR A 48 2.12 2.89 5.92
CA THR A 48 2.50 3.40 7.23
C THR A 48 1.27 3.84 8.04
N GLY A 49 1.50 4.35 9.24
CA GLY A 49 0.47 4.93 10.10
C GLY A 49 -0.19 3.95 11.07
N ARG A 50 -0.88 4.49 12.07
CA ARG A 50 -1.57 3.67 13.06
C ARG A 50 -2.86 3.10 12.47
N ALA A 51 -2.87 1.81 12.20
CA ALA A 51 -4.06 1.08 11.79
C ALA A 51 -4.08 -0.35 12.36
N PRO A 52 -5.26 -0.99 12.45
CA PRO A 52 -5.32 -2.40 12.86
C PRO A 52 -4.58 -3.30 11.88
N VAL A 53 -3.96 -4.38 12.40
CA VAL A 53 -3.23 -5.36 11.59
C VAL A 53 -4.07 -5.93 10.45
N TRP A 54 -5.37 -6.17 10.67
CA TRP A 54 -6.25 -6.69 9.63
C TRP A 54 -6.41 -5.73 8.44
N LEU A 55 -6.30 -4.41 8.66
CA LEU A 55 -6.41 -3.43 7.57
C LEU A 55 -5.16 -3.48 6.70
N TYR A 56 -3.98 -3.55 7.33
CA TYR A 56 -2.72 -3.79 6.63
C TYR A 56 -2.78 -5.05 5.76
N LEU A 57 -3.27 -6.17 6.31
CA LEU A 57 -3.39 -7.43 5.57
C LEU A 57 -4.32 -7.30 4.35
N LYS A 58 -5.47 -6.62 4.51
CA LYS A 58 -6.42 -6.44 3.42
C LYS A 58 -5.91 -5.51 2.33
N VAL A 59 -5.27 -4.41 2.71
CA VAL A 59 -4.65 -3.48 1.75
C VAL A 59 -3.51 -4.16 1.02
N ALA A 60 -2.63 -4.89 1.72
CA ALA A 60 -1.54 -5.61 1.10
C ALA A 60 -2.05 -6.65 0.07
N HIS A 61 -3.11 -7.38 0.41
CA HIS A 61 -3.75 -8.31 -0.52
C HIS A 61 -4.32 -7.61 -1.76
N ALA A 62 -5.04 -6.51 -1.59
CA ALA A 62 -5.60 -5.73 -2.70
C ALA A 62 -4.51 -5.17 -3.63
N LEU A 63 -3.37 -4.77 -3.06
CA LEU A 63 -2.25 -4.20 -3.82
C LEU A 63 -1.34 -5.24 -4.47
N HIS A 64 -1.39 -6.52 -4.08
CA HIS A 64 -0.44 -7.56 -4.53
C HIS A 64 -0.34 -7.72 -6.06
N GLY A 65 -1.44 -7.51 -6.79
CA GLY A 65 -1.46 -7.53 -8.26
C GLY A 65 -1.39 -6.15 -8.91
N ARG A 66 -1.29 -5.08 -8.13
CA ARG A 66 -1.39 -3.69 -8.60
C ARG A 66 -0.06 -2.94 -8.52
N VAL A 67 0.76 -3.17 -7.51
CA VAL A 67 2.06 -2.51 -7.31
C VAL A 67 3.20 -3.47 -7.62
N ARG A 68 4.38 -2.95 -7.99
CA ARG A 68 5.56 -3.80 -8.24
C ARG A 68 6.21 -4.26 -6.94
N ARG A 69 6.14 -3.41 -5.90
CA ARG A 69 6.77 -3.63 -4.60
C ARG A 69 5.92 -2.99 -3.52
N LEU A 70 5.80 -3.67 -2.39
CA LEU A 70 5.07 -3.18 -1.22
C LEU A 70 5.95 -3.27 0.03
N VAL A 71 6.06 -2.15 0.73
CA VAL A 71 6.88 -1.99 1.93
C VAL A 71 5.97 -1.55 3.09
N TYR A 72 6.23 -2.05 4.28
CA TYR A 72 5.72 -1.50 5.54
C TYR A 72 6.79 -0.58 6.14
N ASP A 73 6.41 0.62 6.57
CA ASP A 73 7.33 1.52 7.28
C ASP A 73 6.78 1.93 8.65
N SER A 74 7.65 1.88 9.65
CA SER A 74 7.34 2.33 11.00
C SER A 74 8.55 2.94 11.70
N PRO A 75 8.34 3.87 12.66
CA PRO A 75 9.43 4.47 13.42
C PRO A 75 10.29 3.46 14.22
N VAL A 76 9.78 2.25 14.46
CA VAL A 76 10.45 1.25 15.29
C VAL A 76 11.31 0.31 14.45
N THR A 77 10.77 -0.14 13.31
CA THR A 77 11.43 -1.13 12.45
C THR A 77 12.18 -0.51 11.28
N GLY A 78 11.85 0.73 10.93
CA GLY A 78 12.09 1.25 9.59
C GLY A 78 11.32 0.45 8.54
N GLU A 79 11.83 0.48 7.31
CA GLU A 79 11.24 -0.19 6.16
C GLU A 79 11.42 -1.72 6.23
N VAL A 80 10.30 -2.42 6.09
CA VAL A 80 10.23 -3.88 6.00
C VAL A 80 9.49 -4.24 4.72
N GLU A 81 10.16 -4.95 3.84
CA GLU A 81 9.54 -5.44 2.61
C GLU A 81 8.44 -6.47 2.91
N ILE A 82 7.26 -6.28 2.29
CA ILE A 82 6.15 -7.22 2.35
C ILE A 82 6.23 -8.17 1.15
N PHE A 83 6.43 -7.61 -0.05
CA PHE A 83 6.73 -8.36 -1.26
C PHE A 83 7.45 -7.48 -2.28
N ASP A 84 8.19 -8.13 -3.18
CA ASP A 84 8.80 -7.52 -4.34
C ASP A 84 8.61 -8.41 -5.57
N HIS A 85 8.02 -7.83 -6.62
CA HIS A 85 7.84 -8.43 -7.94
C HIS A 85 8.68 -7.70 -9.00
N ASP A 86 9.64 -6.86 -8.59
CA ASP A 86 10.65 -6.32 -9.48
C ASP A 86 11.61 -7.45 -9.91
N PRO A 87 11.70 -7.78 -11.22
CA PRO A 87 12.49 -8.90 -11.68
C PRO A 87 13.98 -8.57 -11.90
N PHE A 88 14.46 -7.39 -11.49
CA PHE A 88 15.81 -6.88 -11.77
C PHE A 88 16.61 -6.51 -10.53
#